data_AF-A0A1I3DVD8-F1
#
_entry.id   AF-A0A1I3DVD8-F1
#
_cell.length_a   1.000
_cell.length_b   1.000
_cell.length_c   1.000
_cell.angle_alpha   90.00
_cell.angle_beta   90.00
_cell.angle_gamma   90.00
#
_symmetry.space_group_name_H-M   'P 1'
#
loop_
_entity.id
_entity.type
_entity.pdbx_description
1 polymer ?
#
loop_
_entity_poly.entity_id
_entity_poly.type
_entity_poly.pdbx_seq_one_letter_code
_entity_poly.pdbx_strand_id
1 'polypeptide(L)' 'MIPRKYIYRCPAGEVLSYRSTVEQQGLQMRRYWTTACADCPLRNRCTTNIVRRISLDLSRFGAAPLIA' A
#
# COMPACT_ATOMS: atom_id res chain seq x y z
N MET A 1 13.46 14.20 14.53
CA MET A 1 12.02 14.32 14.21
C MET A 1 11.77 13.49 12.94
N ILE A 2 11.33 12.23 13.07
CA ILE A 2 11.10 11.36 11.91
C ILE A 2 9.71 11.72 11.36
N PRO A 3 9.56 12.20 10.12
CA PRO A 3 8.24 12.44 9.56
C PRO A 3 7.50 11.10 9.52
N ARG A 4 6.27 11.07 10.06
CA ARG A 4 5.39 9.89 10.05
C ARG A 4 5.14 9.49 8.59
N LYS A 5 5.98 8.61 8.06
CA LYS A 5 5.76 7.99 6.76
C LYS A 5 4.52 7.12 6.90
N TYR A 6 3.54 7.37 6.05
CA TYR A 6 2.34 6.56 5.91
C TYR A 6 2.73 5.21 5.33
N ILE A 7 2.96 4.25 6.22
CA ILE A 7 3.39 2.90 5.88
C ILE A 7 2.18 1.98 5.99
N TYR A 8 1.84 1.29 4.90
CA TYR A 8 0.86 0.22 4.94
C TYR A 8 1.54 -1.06 5.39
N ARG A 9 0.99 -1.70 6.42
CA ARG A 9 1.41 -3.03 6.88
C ARG A 9 0.31 -4.02 6.56
N CYS A 10 0.68 -5.16 6.01
CA CYS A 10 -0.24 -6.26 5.82
C CYS A 10 -0.34 -7.10 7.12
N PRO A 11 -1.37 -7.96 7.26
CA PRO A 11 -1.53 -8.83 8.43
C PRO A 11 -0.37 -9.80 8.68
N ALA A 12 0.42 -10.11 7.64
CA ALA A 12 1.63 -10.93 7.77
C ALA A 12 2.82 -10.17 8.39
N GLY A 13 2.67 -8.87 8.69
CA GLY A 13 3.73 -8.02 9.24
C GLY A 13 4.55 -7.27 8.19
N GLU A 14 4.40 -7.59 6.90
CA GLU A 14 5.14 -6.99 5.80
C GLU A 14 4.67 -5.57 5.49
N VAL A 15 5.62 -4.74 5.06
CA VAL A 15 5.40 -3.32 4.74
C VAL A 15 5.26 -3.12 3.23
N LEU A 16 4.23 -2.38 2.81
CA LEU A 16 4.15 -1.84 1.46
C LEU A 16 4.85 -0.49 1.41
N SER A 17 5.85 -0.40 0.54
CA SER A 17 6.62 0.82 0.35
C SER A 17 5.91 1.77 -0.60
N TYR A 18 5.95 3.06 -0.28
CA TYR A 18 5.54 4.11 -1.22
C TYR A 18 6.43 4.09 -2.46
N ARG A 19 5.82 4.27 -3.63
CA ARG A 19 6.55 4.25 -4.91
C ARG A 19 6.35 5.52 -5.71
N SER A 20 5.11 5.92 -5.93
CA SER A 20 4.82 7.12 -6.70
C SER A 20 3.43 7.66 -6.38
N THR A 21 3.25 8.94 -6.66
CA THR A 21 1.93 9.58 -6.72
C THR A 21 1.67 9.88 -8.19
N VAL A 22 0.48 9.54 -8.67
CA VAL A 22 0.06 9.81 -10.05
C VAL A 22 -1.28 10.53 -10.02
N GLU A 23 -1.50 11.45 -10.94
CA GLU A 23 -2.84 11.96 -11.17
C GLU A 23 -3.62 10.98 -12.04
N GLN A 24 -4.81 10.59 -11.59
CA GLN A 24 -5.78 9.81 -12.35
C GLN A 24 -7.14 10.44 -12.18
N GLN A 25 -7.79 10.81 -13.30
CA GLN A 25 -9.12 11.44 -13.30
C GLN A 25 -9.22 12.68 -12.39
N GLY A 26 -8.16 13.50 -12.34
CA GLY A 26 -8.09 14.70 -11.47
C GLY A 26 -7.86 14.40 -9.98
N LEU A 27 -7.64 13.13 -9.61
CA LEU A 27 -7.35 12.70 -8.25
C LEU A 27 -5.87 12.32 -8.10
N GLN A 28 -5.24 12.73 -7.00
CA GLN A 28 -3.88 12.29 -6.69
C GLN A 28 -3.89 10.90 -6.05
N MET A 29 -3.46 9.90 -6.80
CA MET A 29 -3.36 8.52 -6.36
C MET A 29 -1.95 8.15 -5.91
N ARG A 30 -1.76 7.85 -4.63
CA ARG A 30 -0.53 7.25 -4.12
C ARG A 30 -0.52 5.75 -4.35
N ARG A 31 0.58 5.25 -4.93
CA ARG A 31 0.82 3.83 -5.17
C ARG A 31 1.82 3.28 -4.15
N TYR A 32 1.44 2.15 -3.58
CA TYR A 32 2.26 1.37 -2.68
C TYR A 32 2.35 -0.06 -3.21
N TRP A 33 3.51 -0.70 -3.04
CA TRP A 33 3.61 -2.12 -3.32
C TRP A 33 4.61 -2.84 -2.43
N THR A 34 4.44 -4.17 -2.34
CA THR A 34 5.43 -5.10 -1.79
C THR A 34 5.53 -6.34 -2.65
N THR A 35 6.74 -6.90 -2.71
CA THR A 35 7.05 -8.19 -3.36
C THR A 35 7.16 -9.33 -2.35
N ALA A 36 7.07 -9.04 -1.06
CA ALA A 36 7.12 -10.05 0.01
C ALA A 36 5.94 -11.04 -0.04
N CYS A 37 4.93 -10.76 -0.88
CA CYS A 37 3.84 -11.70 -1.12
C CYS A 37 4.27 -12.98 -1.84
N ALA A 38 5.43 -13.02 -2.50
CA ALA A 38 5.94 -14.22 -3.18
C ALA A 38 6.03 -15.42 -2.23
N ASP A 39 6.62 -15.21 -1.05
CA ASP A 39 6.88 -16.25 -0.03
C ASP A 39 5.87 -16.22 1.13
N CYS A 40 4.81 -15.40 1.03
CA CYS A 40 3.88 -15.19 2.12
C CYS A 40 2.82 -16.32 2.18
N PRO A 41 2.69 -17.04 3.32
CA PRO A 41 1.70 -18.11 3.46
C PRO A 41 0.25 -17.58 3.46
N LEU A 42 0.07 -16.30 3.80
CA LEU A 42 -1.24 -15.63 3.78
C LEU A 42 -1.58 -15.01 2.42
N ARG A 43 -0.73 -15.16 1.39
CA ARG A 43 -0.90 -14.54 0.07
C ARG A 43 -2.33 -14.74 -0.45
N ASN A 44 -2.82 -15.97 -0.48
CA ASN A 44 -4.13 -16.31 -1.05
C ASN A 44 -5.32 -15.59 -0.39
N ARG A 45 -5.18 -15.10 0.85
CA ARG A 45 -6.21 -14.31 1.55
C ARG A 45 -6.08 -12.80 1.29
N CYS A 46 -4.90 -12.32 0.93
CA CYS A 46 -4.62 -10.90 0.75
C CYS A 46 -4.62 -10.48 -0.74
N THR A 47 -4.03 -11.29 -1.63
CA THR A 47 -3.89 -10.99 -3.06
C THR A 47 -3.75 -12.27 -3.88
N THR A 48 -4.24 -12.27 -5.10
CA THR A 48 -4.04 -13.38 -6.06
C THR A 48 -2.70 -13.30 -6.78
N ASN A 49 -1.96 -12.20 -6.64
CA ASN A 49 -0.70 -11.95 -7.33
C ASN A 49 0.50 -12.14 -6.38
N ILE A 50 1.69 -12.37 -6.95
CA ILE A 50 2.97 -12.40 -6.22
C ILE A 50 3.38 -11.02 -5.67
N VAL A 51 2.77 -9.95 -6.18
CA VAL A 51 2.93 -8.59 -5.66
C VAL A 51 1.59 -8.02 -5.18
N ARG A 52 1.60 -7.35 -4.02
CA ARG A 52 0.44 -6.59 -3.56
C ARG A 52 0.62 -5.13 -3.93
N ARG A 53 -0.33 -4.56 -4.66
CA ARG A 53 -0.37 -3.15 -5.05
C ARG A 53 -1.60 -2.50 -4.45
N ILE A 54 -1.42 -1.32 -3.85
CA ILE A 54 -2.50 -0.51 -3.28
C ILE A 54 -2.40 0.88 -3.90
N SER A 55 -3.51 1.37 -4.43
CA SER A 55 -3.65 2.74 -4.94
C SER A 55 -4.65 3.47 -4.06
N LEU A 56 -4.24 4.60 -3.49
CA LEU A 56 -5.09 5.39 -2.60
C LEU A 56 -5.23 6.81 -3.13
N ASP A 57 -6.47 7.23 -3.32
CA ASP A 57 -6.79 8.62 -3.56
C ASP A 57 -6.53 9.46 -2.30
N LEU A 58 -5.62 10.42 -2.43
CA LEU A 58 -5.26 11.35 -1.37
C LEU A 58 -6.41 12.28 -0.99
N SER A 59 -7.31 12.55 -1.93
CA SER A 59 -8.43 13.47 -1.76
C SER A 59 -9.49 12.89 -0.83
N ARG A 60 -9.70 11.57 -0.87
CA ARG A 60 -10.70 10.85 -0.07
C ARG A 60 -10.16 10.24 1.22
N PHE A 61 -8.90 9.85 1.27
CA PHE A 61 -8.32 9.14 2.42
C PHE A 61 -7.30 9.93 3.23
N GLY A 62 -7.13 11.24 2.97
CA GLY A 62 -6.46 12.19 3.87
C GLY A 62 -5.25 11.60 4.60
N ALA A 63 -4.27 11.09 3.85
CA ALA A 63 -3.09 10.43 4.38
C ALA A 63 -3.38 9.45 5.55
N ALA A 64 -4.32 8.52 5.44
CA ALA A 64 -4.62 7.59 6.52
C ALA A 64 -3.72 6.33 6.45
N PRO A 65 -2.86 6.06 7.46
CA PRO A 65 -2.28 4.75 7.68
C PRO A 65 -3.12 4.05 8.74
N LEU A 66 -4.00 3.12 8.37
CA LEU A 66 -4.53 2.16 9.33
C LEU A 66 -4.98 0.94 8.54
N ILE A 67 -4.15 -0.11 8.66
CA ILE A 67 -4.49 -1.54 8.59
C ILE A 67 -5.52 -1.87 7.49
N ALA A 68 -5.03 -2.39 6.36
CA ALA A 68 -5.86 -2.95 5.28
C ALA A 68 -5.48 -4.41 4.99
#